data_AF-A0A7Y5QEN9-F1
#
_entry.id   AF-A0A7Y5QEN9-F1
#
_cell.length_a   1.000
_cell.length_b   1.000
_cell.length_c   1.000
_cell.angle_alpha   90.00
_cell.angle_beta   90.00
_cell.angle_gamma   90.00
#
_symmetry.space_group_name_H-M   'P 1'
#
loop_
_entity.id
_entity.type
_entity.pdbx_description
1 polymer ?
#
loop_
_entity_poly.entity_id
_entity_poly.type
_entity_poly.pdbx_seq_one_letter_code
_entity_poly.pdbx_strand_id
1 'polypeptide(L)'
;MTIWMLLAVGAGFAGLSGLNNLLKTILRRHSVGFFDLLLIFAATLLPAGALIAAHLGDAPDPLIAHGVLLIGGGVAAAHLLIALLEIFRPQRLRGSRGILGMFSALILAFSAVYIPFVAAYFSLTLDPAPVSAAAASTAAVSEQSGGGQATADASEDEERFAEMFRAIFGFVAEETALDEMEIVDRLEAGTPLAKIITDSGGDVDRVVHQIAEVTRQVIRESAARGQINPVQAALAVSQMETFVRFLVNSDITRLADRMGGEPDPQATRPSLRALFETPQATLPAAVEARPDPTETAIATETPTALPSATPTAMPTRTPLPTREPTATRFAFATRTPTITPTPVRPCLASVEYNLRLRAAPDYDSETLLVIPFGTAVELVGRGGASENGAFWWRADYEGVDGWLDGGYMIVSRACDALPVLSP
;
A
#
# COMPACT_ATOMS: atom_id res chain seq x y z
N MET A 1 13.68 26.35 -15.09
CA MET A 1 13.64 27.34 -16.20
C MET A 1 13.10 26.75 -17.51
N THR A 2 13.38 25.49 -17.82
CA THR A 2 12.94 24.78 -19.04
C THR A 2 11.42 24.59 -19.16
N ILE A 3 10.71 24.32 -18.05
CA ILE A 3 9.25 24.07 -18.04
C ILE A 3 8.46 25.33 -18.44
N TRP A 4 8.80 26.48 -17.86
CA TRP A 4 8.18 27.77 -18.18
C TRP A 4 8.44 28.19 -19.64
N MET A 5 9.61 27.84 -20.20
CA MET A 5 9.89 28.06 -21.62
C MET A 5 8.99 27.19 -22.51
N LEU A 6 8.82 25.91 -22.20
CA LEU A 6 7.92 25.02 -22.95
C LEU A 6 6.48 25.55 -22.93
N LEU A 7 6.02 26.01 -21.77
CA LEU A 7 4.69 26.59 -21.61
C LEU A 7 4.53 27.89 -22.43
N ALA A 8 5.51 28.78 -22.36
CA ALA A 8 5.50 30.05 -23.11
C ALA A 8 5.55 29.83 -24.62
N VAL A 9 6.39 28.91 -25.11
CA VAL A 9 6.47 28.56 -26.53
C VAL A 9 5.16 27.91 -26.99
N GLY A 10 4.58 27.01 -26.18
CA GLY A 10 3.27 26.42 -26.44
C GLY A 10 2.15 27.46 -26.55
N ALA A 11 2.13 28.46 -25.65
CA ALA A 11 1.21 29.59 -25.72
C ALA A 11 1.38 30.41 -27.01
N GLY A 12 2.63 30.63 -27.45
CA GLY A 12 2.94 31.28 -28.73
C GLY A 12 2.36 30.52 -29.92
N PHE A 13 2.53 29.20 -29.96
CA PHE A 13 1.95 28.35 -31.00
C PHE A 13 0.42 28.32 -30.97
N ALA A 14 -0.19 28.34 -29.78
CA ALA A 14 -1.64 28.44 -29.62
C ALA A 14 -2.19 29.74 -30.24
N GLY A 15 -1.53 30.87 -29.97
CA GLY A 15 -1.87 32.17 -30.56
C GLY A 15 -1.71 32.17 -32.09
N LEU A 16 -0.59 31.66 -32.60
CA LEU A 16 -0.33 31.55 -34.04
C LEU A 16 -1.35 30.64 -34.73
N SER A 17 -1.70 29.51 -34.12
CA SER A 17 -2.72 28.59 -34.63
C SER A 17 -4.08 29.28 -34.78
N GLY A 18 -4.56 29.94 -33.72
CA GLY A 18 -5.83 30.66 -33.74
C GLY A 18 -5.85 31.77 -34.80
N LEU A 19 -4.80 32.59 -34.86
CA LEU A 19 -4.70 33.69 -35.83
C LEU A 19 -4.64 33.17 -37.28
N ASN A 20 -3.80 32.18 -37.57
CA ASN A 20 -3.66 31.62 -38.91
C ASN A 20 -4.95 30.94 -39.37
N ASN A 21 -5.62 30.18 -38.50
CA ASN A 21 -6.89 29.54 -38.83
C ASN A 21 -8.01 30.59 -39.04
N LEU A 22 -8.09 31.61 -38.18
CA LEU A 22 -9.04 32.72 -38.33
C LEU A 22 -8.83 33.45 -39.66
N LEU A 23 -7.59 33.80 -39.99
CA LEU A 23 -7.25 34.49 -41.23
C LEU A 23 -7.62 33.65 -42.46
N LYS A 24 -7.33 32.35 -42.44
CA LYS A 24 -7.71 31.44 -43.53
C LYS A 24 -9.23 31.28 -43.67
N THR A 25 -9.97 31.31 -42.56
CA THR A 25 -11.43 31.28 -42.54
C THR A 25 -12.02 32.58 -43.12
N ILE A 26 -11.44 33.74 -42.80
CA ILE A 26 -11.80 35.04 -43.40
C ILE A 26 -11.48 35.04 -44.91
N LEU A 27 -10.26 34.65 -45.29
CA LEU A 27 -9.77 34.60 -46.68
C LEU A 27 -10.36 33.46 -47.52
N ARG A 28 -11.29 32.67 -46.98
CA ARG A 28 -11.98 31.57 -47.68
C ARG A 28 -11.05 30.51 -48.28
N ARG A 29 -9.93 30.20 -47.64
CA ARG A 29 -9.07 29.08 -48.07
C ARG A 29 -9.67 27.75 -47.61
N HIS A 30 -9.79 26.79 -48.52
CA HIS A 30 -10.60 25.57 -48.31
C HIS A 30 -9.84 24.35 -47.75
N SER A 31 -8.51 24.33 -47.74
CA SER A 31 -7.75 23.16 -47.27
C SER A 31 -7.11 23.38 -45.90
N VAL A 32 -7.23 22.37 -45.03
CA VAL A 32 -6.36 22.24 -43.86
C VAL A 32 -4.99 21.85 -44.39
N GLY A 33 -4.02 22.75 -44.25
CA GLY A 33 -2.66 22.51 -44.69
C GLY A 33 -1.82 21.82 -43.61
N PHE A 34 -0.64 21.34 -44.01
CA PHE A 34 0.37 20.82 -43.09
C PHE A 34 0.66 21.78 -41.93
N PHE A 35 0.80 23.08 -42.21
CA PHE A 35 1.06 24.10 -41.19
C PHE A 35 -0.08 24.28 -40.19
N ASP A 36 -1.34 24.05 -40.59
CA ASP A 36 -2.48 24.14 -39.66
C ASP A 36 -2.41 23.02 -38.63
N LEU A 37 -2.09 21.80 -39.10
CA LEU A 37 -1.88 20.64 -38.25
C LEU A 37 -0.66 20.82 -37.35
N LEU A 38 0.47 21.29 -37.90
CA LEU A 38 1.70 21.51 -37.15
C LEU A 38 1.50 22.51 -36.00
N LEU A 39 0.82 23.63 -36.26
CA LEU A 39 0.56 24.66 -35.26
C LEU A 39 -0.38 24.14 -34.15
N ILE A 40 -1.45 23.43 -34.51
CA ILE A 40 -2.38 22.83 -33.54
C ILE A 40 -1.65 21.77 -32.70
N PHE A 41 -0.84 20.94 -33.33
CA PHE A 41 -0.08 19.89 -32.65
C PHE A 41 0.94 20.49 -31.68
N ALA A 42 1.73 21.49 -32.10
CA ALA A 42 2.67 22.19 -31.24
C ALA A 42 1.97 22.93 -30.08
N ALA A 43 0.82 23.57 -30.36
CA ALA A 43 -0.02 24.22 -29.34
C ALA A 43 -0.63 23.24 -28.33
N THR A 44 -0.66 21.94 -28.63
CA THR A 44 -1.19 20.90 -27.74
C THR A 44 -0.07 20.18 -27.00
N LEU A 45 0.94 19.69 -27.73
CA LEU A 45 1.99 18.88 -27.14
C LEU A 45 2.96 19.66 -26.27
N LEU A 46 3.27 20.92 -26.59
CA LEU A 46 4.22 21.68 -25.79
C LEU A 46 3.65 22.04 -24.40
N PRO A 47 2.41 22.54 -24.27
CA PRO A 47 1.79 22.71 -22.95
C PRO A 47 1.58 21.39 -22.20
N ALA A 48 1.16 20.32 -22.89
CA ALA A 48 1.03 19.00 -22.26
C ALA A 48 2.39 18.47 -21.77
N GLY A 49 3.46 18.64 -22.56
CA GLY A 49 4.81 18.28 -22.18
C GLY A 49 5.34 19.10 -21.01
N ALA A 50 5.04 20.41 -20.96
CA ALA A 50 5.34 21.26 -19.81
C ALA A 50 4.62 20.76 -18.55
N LEU A 51 3.36 20.34 -18.68
CA LEU A 51 2.59 19.77 -17.58
C LEU A 51 3.18 18.45 -17.07
N ILE A 52 3.55 17.54 -17.97
CA ILE A 52 4.19 16.27 -17.62
C ILE A 52 5.52 16.54 -16.91
N ALA A 53 6.38 17.39 -17.50
CA ALA A 53 7.67 17.74 -16.90
C ALA A 53 7.52 18.40 -15.52
N ALA A 54 6.46 19.19 -15.30
CA ALA A 54 6.17 19.77 -13.98
C ALA A 54 5.84 18.71 -12.93
N HIS A 55 5.19 17.60 -13.31
CA HIS A 55 4.83 16.53 -12.38
C HIS A 55 5.91 15.46 -12.23
N LEU A 56 6.95 15.47 -13.08
CA LEU A 56 8.12 14.62 -12.95
C LEU A 56 9.23 15.26 -12.10
N GLY A 57 9.13 16.54 -11.77
CA GLY A 57 10.09 17.23 -10.90
C GLY A 57 9.73 17.13 -9.43
N ASP A 58 10.72 17.36 -8.55
CA ASP A 58 10.60 17.20 -7.09
C ASP A 58 9.54 18.09 -6.43
N ALA A 59 9.17 19.20 -7.09
CA ALA A 59 8.17 20.14 -6.61
C ALA A 59 7.24 20.58 -7.77
N PRO A 60 6.06 19.96 -7.92
CA PRO A 60 5.11 20.35 -8.95
C PRO A 60 4.55 21.75 -8.68
N ASP A 61 4.84 22.68 -9.59
CA ASP A 61 4.34 24.06 -9.52
C ASP A 61 2.88 24.13 -10.02
N PRO A 62 1.91 24.45 -9.15
CA PRO A 62 0.50 24.51 -9.53
C PRO A 62 0.22 25.58 -10.60
N LEU A 63 1.08 26.60 -10.74
CA LEU A 63 0.90 27.65 -11.74
C LEU A 63 1.05 27.14 -13.18
N ILE A 64 1.78 26.03 -13.39
CA ILE A 64 1.90 25.40 -14.71
C ILE A 64 0.56 24.81 -15.14
N ALA A 65 -0.15 24.12 -14.25
CA ALA A 65 -1.46 23.56 -14.56
C ALA A 65 -2.49 24.66 -14.89
N HIS A 66 -2.48 25.75 -14.13
CA HIS A 66 -3.30 26.93 -14.43
C HIS A 66 -2.94 27.55 -15.78
N GLY A 67 -1.65 27.66 -16.11
CA GLY A 67 -1.19 28.15 -17.39
C GLY A 67 -1.65 27.29 -18.57
N VAL A 68 -1.58 25.96 -18.44
CA VAL A 68 -2.08 25.01 -19.46
C VAL A 68 -3.59 25.14 -19.66
N LEU A 69 -4.35 25.30 -18.57
CA LEU A 69 -5.80 25.52 -18.63
C LEU A 69 -6.15 26.86 -19.29
N LEU A 70 -5.40 27.93 -19.01
CA LEU A 70 -5.58 29.23 -19.65
C LEU A 70 -5.29 29.15 -21.16
N ILE A 71 -4.22 28.46 -21.56
CA ILE A 71 -3.91 28.21 -22.97
C ILE A 71 -5.02 27.39 -23.63
N GLY A 72 -5.44 26.29 -23.02
CA GLY A 72 -6.52 25.44 -23.52
C GLY A 72 -7.85 26.20 -23.67
N GLY A 73 -8.22 27.01 -22.67
CA GLY A 73 -9.39 27.89 -22.72
C GLY A 73 -9.30 28.93 -23.84
N GLY A 74 -8.13 29.54 -24.04
CA GLY A 74 -7.88 30.45 -25.16
C GLY A 74 -8.00 29.78 -26.53
N VAL A 75 -7.45 28.56 -26.68
CA VAL A 75 -7.59 27.74 -27.91
C VAL A 75 -9.06 27.39 -28.15
N ALA A 76 -9.79 26.97 -27.12
CA ALA A 76 -11.22 26.66 -27.22
C ALA A 76 -12.02 27.89 -27.68
N ALA A 77 -11.83 29.04 -27.05
CA ALA A 77 -12.56 30.26 -27.41
C ALA A 77 -12.29 30.68 -28.86
N ALA A 78 -11.02 30.67 -29.29
CA ALA A 78 -10.63 31.03 -30.65
C ALA A 78 -11.24 30.06 -31.68
N HIS A 79 -11.19 28.75 -31.43
CA HIS A 79 -11.66 27.75 -32.38
C HIS A 79 -13.17 27.54 -32.34
N LEU A 80 -13.84 27.85 -31.23
CA LEU A 80 -15.30 27.98 -31.17
C LEU A 80 -15.77 29.13 -32.05
N LEU A 81 -15.11 30.29 -32.00
CA LEU A 81 -15.43 31.42 -32.87
C LEU A 81 -15.24 31.07 -34.35
N ILE A 82 -14.16 30.36 -34.70
CA ILE A 82 -13.92 29.87 -36.06
C ILE A 82 -15.01 28.86 -36.47
N ALA A 83 -15.36 27.92 -35.60
CA ALA A 83 -16.43 26.95 -35.87
C ALA A 83 -17.78 27.64 -36.12
N LEU A 84 -18.13 28.65 -35.32
CA LEU A 84 -19.34 29.45 -35.50
C LEU A 84 -19.35 30.18 -36.85
N LEU A 85 -18.22 30.78 -37.25
CA LEU A 85 -18.08 31.41 -38.56
C LEU A 85 -18.16 30.41 -39.73
N GLU A 86 -17.79 29.15 -39.50
CA GLU A 86 -17.86 28.06 -40.48
C GLU A 86 -19.27 27.46 -40.58
N ILE A 87 -20.05 27.42 -39.48
CA ILE A 87 -21.43 26.90 -39.45
C ILE A 87 -22.37 27.65 -40.39
N PHE A 88 -22.19 28.97 -40.53
CA PHE A 88 -22.99 29.77 -41.45
C PHE A 88 -22.59 29.60 -42.93
N ARG A 89 -21.67 28.67 -43.25
CA ARG A 89 -21.25 28.39 -44.63
C ARG A 89 -21.73 27.02 -45.10
N PRO A 90 -22.21 26.90 -46.35
CA PRO A 90 -22.83 25.67 -46.87
C PRO A 90 -21.84 24.51 -47.14
N GLN A 91 -20.58 24.57 -46.67
CA GLN A 91 -19.59 23.52 -46.89
C GLN A 91 -19.39 22.67 -45.63
N ARG A 92 -19.44 21.34 -45.84
CA ARG A 92 -19.62 20.29 -44.84
C ARG A 92 -18.58 20.35 -43.71
N LEU A 93 -19.06 20.11 -42.48
CA LEU A 93 -18.32 19.98 -41.21
C LEU A 93 -17.10 19.03 -41.24
N ARG A 94 -16.94 18.18 -42.27
CA ARG A 94 -15.90 17.16 -42.39
C ARG A 94 -14.46 17.70 -42.61
N GLY A 95 -14.26 19.01 -42.54
CA GLY A 95 -12.93 19.65 -42.60
C GLY A 95 -12.86 20.96 -41.79
N SER A 96 -13.71 21.11 -40.77
CA SER A 96 -13.76 22.33 -39.96
C SER A 96 -12.47 22.50 -39.15
N ARG A 97 -11.82 23.65 -39.33
CA ARG A 97 -10.64 24.03 -38.54
C ARG A 97 -11.04 24.32 -37.10
N GLY A 98 -12.25 24.87 -36.92
CA GLY A 98 -12.82 25.11 -35.61
C GLY A 98 -13.03 23.82 -34.81
N ILE A 99 -13.60 22.78 -35.42
CA ILE A 99 -13.79 21.48 -34.73
C ILE A 99 -12.44 20.85 -34.34
N LEU A 100 -11.44 20.90 -35.22
CA LEU A 100 -10.11 20.35 -34.93
C LEU A 100 -9.44 21.06 -33.74
N GLY A 101 -9.50 22.38 -33.69
CA GLY A 101 -8.94 23.13 -32.55
C GLY A 101 -9.73 22.98 -31.26
N MET A 102 -11.06 22.79 -31.34
CA MET A 102 -11.88 22.45 -30.17
C MET A 102 -11.47 21.09 -29.57
N PHE A 103 -11.18 20.10 -30.42
CA PHE A 103 -10.68 18.80 -29.96
C PHE A 103 -9.30 18.93 -29.28
N SER A 104 -8.40 19.74 -29.84
CA SER A 104 -7.11 20.06 -29.22
C SER A 104 -7.28 20.70 -27.84
N ALA A 105 -8.18 21.66 -27.69
CA ALA A 105 -8.47 22.28 -26.39
C ALA A 105 -9.07 21.28 -25.38
N LEU A 106 -9.93 20.37 -25.83
CA LEU A 106 -10.47 19.30 -25.01
C LEU A 106 -9.36 18.35 -24.51
N ILE A 107 -8.41 17.99 -25.38
CA ILE A 107 -7.24 17.19 -24.98
C ILE A 107 -6.45 17.92 -23.90
N LEU A 108 -6.17 19.22 -24.05
CA LEU A 108 -5.44 19.99 -23.04
C LEU A 108 -6.17 20.02 -21.68
N ALA A 109 -7.49 20.21 -21.70
CA ALA A 109 -8.30 20.19 -20.49
C ALA A 109 -8.29 18.80 -19.82
N PHE A 110 -8.43 17.74 -20.62
CA PHE A 110 -8.36 16.36 -20.13
C PHE A 110 -6.98 16.04 -19.55
N SER A 111 -5.90 16.41 -20.25
CA SER A 111 -4.52 16.27 -19.79
C SER A 111 -4.27 17.00 -18.47
N ALA A 112 -4.82 18.20 -18.28
CA ALA A 112 -4.71 18.98 -17.04
C ALA A 112 -5.32 18.27 -15.82
N VAL A 113 -6.33 17.43 -16.02
CA VAL A 113 -6.97 16.65 -14.93
C VAL A 113 -6.32 15.28 -14.77
N TYR A 114 -5.98 14.63 -15.89
CA TYR A 114 -5.53 13.24 -15.89
C TYR A 114 -4.05 13.08 -15.51
N ILE A 115 -3.18 14.00 -15.93
CA ILE A 115 -1.74 13.91 -15.63
C ILE A 115 -1.45 13.98 -14.12
N PRO A 116 -2.03 14.92 -13.35
CA PRO A 116 -1.84 14.95 -11.89
C PRO A 116 -2.33 13.66 -11.22
N PHE A 117 -3.43 13.09 -11.69
CA PHE A 117 -3.98 11.84 -11.17
C PHE A 117 -3.04 10.66 -11.42
N VAL A 118 -2.52 10.53 -12.65
CA VAL A 118 -1.56 9.49 -13.02
C VAL A 118 -0.23 9.68 -12.29
N ALA A 119 0.25 10.92 -12.18
CA ALA A 119 1.46 11.25 -11.42
C ALA A 119 1.31 10.84 -9.95
N ALA A 120 0.16 11.12 -9.32
CA ALA A 120 -0.14 10.68 -7.96
C ALA A 120 -0.19 9.15 -7.85
N TYR A 121 -0.76 8.45 -8.83
CA TYR A 121 -0.76 6.99 -8.84
C TYR A 121 0.66 6.41 -8.90
N PHE A 122 1.52 6.97 -9.75
CA PHE A 122 2.91 6.53 -9.86
C PHE A 122 3.77 6.95 -8.68
N SER A 123 3.56 8.12 -8.07
CA SER A 123 4.26 8.51 -6.84
C SER A 123 3.90 7.56 -5.69
N LEU A 124 2.65 7.10 -5.60
CA LEU A 124 2.24 6.07 -4.64
C LEU A 124 2.90 4.69 -4.89
N THR A 125 3.42 4.46 -6.10
CA THR A 125 4.12 3.22 -6.47
C THR A 125 5.65 3.36 -6.37
N LEU A 126 6.16 4.60 -6.41
CA LEU A 126 7.60 4.94 -6.46
C LEU A 126 8.14 5.54 -5.18
N ASP A 127 7.30 6.01 -4.25
CA ASP A 127 7.70 6.20 -2.87
C ASP A 127 7.78 4.82 -2.22
N PRO A 128 8.97 4.20 -2.05
CA PRO A 128 9.10 3.29 -0.93
C PRO A 128 8.66 4.11 0.28
N ALA A 129 7.79 3.53 1.13
CA ALA A 129 7.63 4.03 2.49
C ALA A 129 9.03 4.41 3.02
N PRO A 130 9.21 5.52 3.76
CA PRO A 130 10.53 5.98 4.18
C PRO A 130 11.21 4.85 4.96
N VAL A 131 11.99 4.03 4.25
CA VAL A 131 13.11 3.32 4.78
C VAL A 131 14.05 4.45 5.14
N SER A 132 14.27 4.61 6.43
CA SER A 132 15.22 5.57 6.98
C SER A 132 16.45 5.60 6.07
N ALA A 133 16.72 6.78 5.52
CA ALA A 133 17.92 7.04 4.75
C ALA A 133 19.13 7.04 5.71
N ALA A 134 19.47 5.88 6.27
CA ALA A 134 20.71 5.65 7.00
C ALA A 134 21.85 5.22 6.07
N ALA A 135 21.59 4.92 4.79
CA ALA A 135 22.60 4.39 3.88
C ALA A 135 23.11 5.37 2.79
N ALA A 136 22.63 6.62 2.73
CA ALA A 136 23.04 7.57 1.68
C ALA A 136 23.49 8.94 2.22
N SER A 137 24.12 8.98 3.39
CA SER A 137 24.74 10.22 3.92
C SER A 137 26.05 9.93 4.66
N THR A 138 27.03 9.39 3.94
CA THR A 138 28.45 9.48 4.34
C THR A 138 29.30 10.30 3.36
N ALA A 139 28.69 10.95 2.38
CA ALA A 139 29.41 11.76 1.40
C ALA A 139 28.79 13.16 1.22
N ALA A 140 28.56 13.89 2.31
CA ALA A 140 28.61 15.37 2.35
C ALA A 140 28.08 15.92 3.68
N VAL A 141 28.81 15.78 4.78
CA VAL A 141 28.70 16.75 5.91
C VAL A 141 30.09 16.96 6.51
N SER A 142 30.89 17.78 5.84
CA SER A 142 31.84 18.62 6.55
C SER A 142 31.10 19.89 6.94
N GLU A 143 31.22 20.26 8.22
CA GLU A 143 30.71 21.49 8.84
C GLU A 143 29.19 21.56 9.05
N GLN A 144 28.71 21.28 10.27
CA GLN A 144 28.47 22.33 11.27
C GLN A 144 28.05 21.72 12.62
N SER A 145 28.69 22.22 13.68
CA SER A 145 28.52 21.87 15.10
C SER A 145 27.08 22.01 15.61
N GLY A 146 26.61 21.00 16.36
CA GLY A 146 25.32 21.00 17.07
C GLY A 146 24.99 19.66 17.72
N GLY A 147 25.94 19.07 18.46
CA GLY A 147 25.78 17.76 19.10
C GLY A 147 24.86 17.81 20.33
N GLY A 148 23.88 16.89 20.38
CA GLY A 148 23.08 16.62 21.58
C GLY A 148 21.82 15.79 21.33
N GLN A 149 21.13 15.98 20.19
CA GLN A 149 19.81 15.37 19.96
C GLN A 149 19.79 14.29 18.85
N ALA A 150 20.61 14.42 17.82
CA ALA A 150 20.58 13.53 16.65
C ALA A 150 21.10 12.11 16.91
N THR A 151 21.88 11.89 17.98
CA THR A 151 22.45 10.58 18.30
C THR A 151 21.51 9.71 19.14
N ALA A 152 20.54 10.30 19.84
CA ALA A 152 19.56 9.56 20.65
C ALA A 152 18.40 9.04 19.78
N ASP A 153 17.87 9.87 18.89
CA ASP A 153 16.81 9.47 17.94
C ASP A 153 17.31 8.39 16.96
N ALA A 154 18.58 8.48 16.51
CA ALA A 154 19.16 7.46 15.64
C ALA A 154 19.31 6.10 16.32
N SER A 155 19.67 6.05 17.61
CA SER A 155 19.74 4.80 18.36
C SER A 155 18.37 4.20 18.64
N GLU A 156 17.35 5.03 18.92
CA GLU A 156 15.98 4.55 19.16
C GLU A 156 15.33 3.97 17.89
N ASP A 157 15.58 4.58 16.74
CA ASP A 157 15.06 4.09 15.46
C ASP A 157 15.79 2.82 14.98
N GLU A 158 17.09 2.70 15.24
CA GLU A 158 17.87 1.49 14.93
C GLU A 158 17.47 0.30 15.82
N GLU A 159 17.23 0.54 17.13
CA GLU A 159 16.71 -0.47 18.04
C GLU A 159 15.29 -0.92 17.67
N ARG A 160 14.40 0.01 17.31
CA ARG A 160 13.02 -0.30 16.89
C ARG A 160 12.99 -1.09 15.58
N PHE A 161 13.88 -0.76 14.64
CA PHE A 161 14.02 -1.50 13.39
C PHE A 161 14.55 -2.92 13.65
N ALA A 162 15.57 -3.07 14.50
CA ALA A 162 16.10 -4.38 14.88
C ALA A 162 15.07 -5.25 15.61
N GLU A 163 14.23 -4.65 16.48
CA GLU A 163 13.14 -5.36 17.17
C GLU A 163 12.07 -5.85 16.19
N MET A 164 11.64 -4.99 15.25
CA MET A 164 10.70 -5.37 14.20
C MET A 164 11.26 -6.49 13.31
N PHE A 165 12.55 -6.40 12.95
CA PHE A 165 13.22 -7.39 12.12
C PHE A 165 13.30 -8.75 12.84
N ARG A 166 13.68 -8.77 14.13
CA ARG A 166 13.68 -10.00 14.93
C ARG A 166 12.28 -10.60 15.09
N ALA A 167 11.25 -9.78 15.28
CA ALA A 167 9.87 -10.27 15.35
C ALA A 167 9.43 -10.98 14.06
N ILE A 168 9.80 -10.42 12.90
CA ILE A 168 9.51 -11.02 11.59
C ILE A 168 10.23 -12.37 11.42
N PHE A 169 11.52 -12.44 11.76
CA PHE A 169 12.29 -13.69 11.65
C PHE A 169 11.84 -14.74 12.66
N GLY A 170 11.39 -14.34 13.85
CA GLY A 170 10.78 -15.23 14.82
C GLY A 170 9.55 -15.95 14.29
N PHE A 171 8.67 -15.26 13.55
CA PHE A 171 7.50 -15.91 12.92
C PHE A 171 7.88 -16.91 11.84
N VAL A 172 8.91 -16.59 11.03
CA VAL A 172 9.41 -17.50 10.00
C VAL A 172 10.07 -18.73 10.64
N ALA A 173 10.88 -18.53 11.68
CA ALA A 173 11.53 -19.61 12.42
C ALA A 173 10.51 -20.53 13.09
N GLU A 174 9.45 -19.96 13.67
CA GLU A 174 8.34 -20.73 14.27
C GLU A 174 7.60 -21.57 13.22
N GLU A 175 7.32 -21.02 12.04
CA GLU A 175 6.56 -21.72 11.00
C GLU A 175 7.40 -22.75 10.22
N THR A 176 8.70 -22.51 10.08
CA THR A 176 9.60 -23.37 9.29
C THR A 176 10.43 -24.33 10.13
N ALA A 177 10.42 -24.18 11.46
CA ALA A 177 11.31 -24.87 12.40
C ALA A 177 12.81 -24.76 12.05
N LEU A 178 13.18 -23.74 11.26
CA LEU A 178 14.56 -23.41 10.92
C LEU A 178 15.15 -22.47 11.97
N ASP A 179 16.47 -22.57 12.16
CA ASP A 179 17.22 -21.59 12.95
C ASP A 179 17.25 -20.23 12.24
N GLU A 180 17.15 -19.14 13.00
CA GLU A 180 17.13 -17.78 12.43
C GLU A 180 18.38 -17.50 11.58
N MET A 181 19.55 -18.02 11.96
CA MET A 181 20.79 -17.85 11.19
C MET A 181 20.77 -18.66 9.88
N GLU A 182 20.09 -19.81 9.85
CA GLU A 182 19.92 -20.60 8.63
C GLU A 182 19.01 -19.89 7.62
N ILE A 183 17.98 -19.20 8.10
CA ILE A 183 17.09 -18.38 7.25
C ILE A 183 17.90 -17.21 6.66
N VAL A 184 18.70 -16.53 7.48
CA VAL A 184 19.56 -15.42 7.03
C VAL A 184 20.55 -15.87 5.96
N ASP A 185 21.22 -17.01 6.16
CA ASP A 185 22.19 -17.55 5.19
C ASP A 185 21.56 -17.85 3.83
N ARG A 186 20.33 -18.38 3.82
CA ARG A 186 19.60 -18.67 2.58
C ARG A 186 19.11 -17.40 1.87
N LEU A 187 18.75 -16.36 2.63
CA LEU A 187 18.38 -15.05 2.09
C LEU A 187 19.59 -14.33 1.49
N GLU A 188 20.75 -14.35 2.16
CA GLU A 188 22.00 -13.79 1.63
C GLU A 188 22.48 -14.54 0.37
N ALA A 189 22.17 -15.83 0.26
CA ALA A 189 22.38 -16.63 -0.95
C ALA A 189 21.40 -16.32 -2.11
N GLY A 190 20.45 -15.40 -1.92
CA GLY A 190 19.49 -14.97 -2.95
C GLY A 190 18.25 -15.88 -3.06
N THR A 191 17.97 -16.70 -2.05
CA THR A 191 16.74 -17.52 -2.04
C THR A 191 15.57 -16.66 -1.55
N PRO A 192 14.44 -16.54 -2.28
CA PRO A 192 13.27 -15.82 -1.81
C PRO A 192 12.70 -16.44 -0.53
N LEU A 193 12.17 -15.62 0.37
CA LEU A 193 11.62 -16.08 1.65
C LEU A 193 10.46 -17.07 1.47
N ALA A 194 9.59 -16.86 0.47
CA ALA A 194 8.53 -17.80 0.10
C ALA A 194 9.07 -19.20 -0.18
N LYS A 195 10.22 -19.27 -0.87
CA LYS A 195 10.85 -20.53 -1.23
C LYS A 195 11.47 -21.19 -0.01
N ILE A 196 12.13 -20.43 0.87
CA ILE A 196 12.65 -20.95 2.15
C ILE A 196 11.52 -21.57 2.98
N ILE A 197 10.37 -20.88 3.07
CA ILE A 197 9.20 -21.36 3.82
C ILE A 197 8.63 -22.63 3.19
N THR A 198 8.45 -22.64 1.87
CA THR A 198 7.89 -23.79 1.15
C THR A 198 8.81 -25.00 1.21
N ASP A 199 10.12 -24.81 1.05
CA ASP A 199 11.13 -25.88 1.08
C ASP A 199 11.22 -26.53 2.48
N SER A 200 10.85 -25.80 3.53
CA SER A 200 10.77 -26.30 4.91
C SER A 200 9.37 -26.78 5.32
N GLY A 201 8.40 -26.78 4.40
CA GLY A 201 7.04 -27.26 4.65
C GLY A 201 6.15 -26.29 5.45
N GLY A 202 6.53 -25.02 5.55
CA GLY A 202 5.75 -23.98 6.22
C GLY A 202 4.67 -23.35 5.30
N ASP A 203 3.71 -22.67 5.92
CA ASP A 203 2.64 -21.96 5.21
C ASP A 203 3.04 -20.51 4.90
N VAL A 204 3.29 -20.23 3.62
CA VAL A 204 3.66 -18.89 3.12
C VAL A 204 2.55 -17.87 3.39
N ASP A 205 1.28 -18.24 3.26
CA ASP A 205 0.17 -17.32 3.44
C ASP A 205 -0.01 -16.96 4.91
N ARG A 206 0.21 -17.91 5.82
CA ARG A 206 0.22 -17.67 7.26
C ARG A 206 1.31 -16.68 7.67
N VAL A 207 2.53 -16.85 7.16
CA VAL A 207 3.65 -15.93 7.41
C VAL A 207 3.37 -14.54 6.83
N VAL A 208 2.86 -14.45 5.59
CA VAL A 208 2.48 -13.17 4.96
C VAL A 208 1.42 -12.45 5.80
N HIS A 209 0.42 -13.18 6.30
CA HIS A 209 -0.63 -12.60 7.13
C HIS A 209 -0.10 -12.05 8.46
N GLN A 210 0.80 -12.79 9.13
CA GLN A 210 1.42 -12.35 10.39
C GLN A 210 2.30 -11.11 10.20
N ILE A 211 3.16 -11.10 9.17
CA ILE A 211 4.01 -9.94 8.85
C ILE A 211 3.16 -8.71 8.48
N ALA A 212 2.07 -8.93 7.71
CA ALA A 212 1.17 -7.85 7.35
C ALA A 212 0.47 -7.27 8.58
N GLU A 213 0.04 -8.08 9.56
CA GLU A 213 -0.64 -7.56 10.75
C GLU A 213 0.30 -6.75 11.66
N VAL A 214 1.54 -7.21 11.86
CA VAL A 214 2.55 -6.43 12.60
C VAL A 214 2.82 -5.09 11.92
N THR A 215 3.01 -5.09 10.60
CA THR A 215 3.25 -3.84 9.86
C THR A 215 2.04 -2.91 9.88
N ARG A 216 0.81 -3.45 9.79
CA ARG A 216 -0.43 -2.66 9.92
C ARG A 216 -0.53 -1.99 11.29
N GLN A 217 -0.12 -2.67 12.36
CA GLN A 217 -0.13 -2.09 13.71
C GLN A 217 0.83 -0.90 13.80
N VAL A 218 2.05 -1.05 13.27
CA VAL A 218 3.05 0.04 13.23
C VAL A 218 2.54 1.24 12.45
N ILE A 219 1.92 1.03 11.29
CA ILE A 219 1.39 2.14 10.46
C ILE A 219 0.24 2.86 11.15
N ARG A 220 -0.67 2.12 11.82
CA ARG A 220 -1.77 2.72 12.59
C ARG A 220 -1.24 3.54 13.76
N GLU A 221 -0.20 3.07 14.43
CA GLU A 221 0.44 3.77 15.54
C GLU A 221 1.18 5.04 15.05
N SER A 222 1.89 4.96 13.93
CA SER A 222 2.53 6.13 13.31
C SER A 222 1.51 7.16 12.80
N ALA A 223 0.36 6.72 12.30
CA ALA A 223 -0.75 7.61 11.95
C ALA A 223 -1.36 8.28 13.20
N ALA A 224 -1.53 7.54 14.30
CA ALA A 224 -2.03 8.07 15.57
C ALA A 224 -1.07 9.11 16.18
N ARG A 225 0.24 8.95 15.96
CA ARG A 225 1.29 9.90 16.36
C ARG A 225 1.43 11.10 15.40
N GLY A 226 0.63 11.16 14.34
CA GLY A 226 0.68 12.25 13.34
C GLY A 226 1.92 12.20 12.42
N GLN A 227 2.67 11.11 12.43
CA GLN A 227 3.85 10.92 11.56
C GLN A 227 3.45 10.53 10.13
N ILE A 228 2.25 9.95 9.95
CA ILE A 228 1.70 9.56 8.65
C ILE A 228 0.29 10.15 8.52
N ASN A 229 -0.05 10.66 7.34
CA ASN A 229 -1.40 11.12 7.05
C ASN A 229 -2.41 9.96 7.19
N PRO A 230 -3.55 10.11 7.89
CA PRO A 230 -4.54 9.05 8.06
C PRO A 230 -5.06 8.42 6.76
N VAL A 231 -5.16 9.20 5.68
CA VAL A 231 -5.57 8.71 4.35
C VAL A 231 -4.47 7.87 3.70
N GLN A 232 -3.21 8.29 3.84
CA GLN A 232 -2.05 7.51 3.39
C GLN A 232 -1.90 6.21 4.20
N ALA A 233 -2.13 6.27 5.51
CA ALA A 233 -2.09 5.10 6.39
C ALA A 233 -3.19 4.08 6.04
N ALA A 234 -4.40 4.54 5.75
CA ALA A 234 -5.49 3.66 5.33
C ALA A 234 -5.19 2.96 3.99
N LEU A 235 -4.60 3.69 3.03
CA LEU A 235 -4.18 3.13 1.75
C LEU A 235 -3.02 2.13 1.92
N ALA A 236 -2.00 2.48 2.71
CA ALA A 236 -0.87 1.61 3.01
C ALA A 236 -1.32 0.32 3.72
N VAL A 237 -2.27 0.41 4.67
CA VAL A 237 -2.88 -0.75 5.33
C VAL A 237 -3.68 -1.61 4.35
N SER A 238 -4.37 -0.98 3.40
CA SER A 238 -5.16 -1.65 2.35
C SER A 238 -4.30 -2.42 1.37
N GLN A 239 -3.07 -1.97 1.08
CA GLN A 239 -2.17 -2.57 0.10
C GLN A 239 -1.07 -3.44 0.74
N MET A 240 -1.00 -3.48 2.08
CA MET A 240 0.10 -4.11 2.82
C MET A 240 0.26 -5.59 2.51
N GLU A 241 -0.83 -6.32 2.35
CA GLU A 241 -0.77 -7.77 2.12
C GLU A 241 -0.17 -8.09 0.74
N THR A 242 -0.52 -7.30 -0.27
CA THR A 242 0.06 -7.38 -1.61
C THR A 242 1.54 -7.02 -1.60
N PHE A 243 1.91 -5.97 -0.84
CA PHE A 243 3.29 -5.55 -0.70
C PHE A 243 4.16 -6.60 0.01
N VAL A 244 3.69 -7.14 1.14
CA VAL A 244 4.37 -8.21 1.87
C VAL A 244 4.50 -9.45 1.00
N ARG A 245 3.43 -9.85 0.29
CA ARG A 245 3.49 -11.00 -0.64
C ARG A 245 4.50 -10.77 -1.76
N PHE A 246 4.58 -9.56 -2.31
CA PHE A 246 5.61 -9.22 -3.31
C PHE A 246 7.03 -9.35 -2.74
N LEU A 247 7.27 -8.83 -1.53
CA LEU A 247 8.58 -8.90 -0.88
C LEU A 247 8.98 -10.34 -0.53
N VAL A 248 8.08 -11.12 0.06
CA VAL A 248 8.33 -12.53 0.44
C VAL A 248 8.66 -13.39 -0.78
N ASN A 249 8.06 -13.10 -1.94
CA ASN A 249 8.34 -13.81 -3.19
C ASN A 249 9.53 -13.27 -3.98
N SER A 250 10.10 -12.13 -3.59
CA SER A 250 11.21 -11.50 -4.31
C SER A 250 12.56 -11.94 -3.77
N ASP A 251 13.53 -12.08 -4.66
CA ASP A 251 14.94 -12.22 -4.30
C ASP A 251 15.47 -10.84 -3.86
N ILE A 252 15.69 -10.66 -2.56
CA ILE A 252 16.13 -9.41 -1.95
C ILE A 252 17.46 -8.93 -2.53
N THR A 253 18.36 -9.84 -2.91
CA THR A 253 19.67 -9.47 -3.47
C THR A 253 19.53 -8.87 -4.88
N ARG A 254 18.68 -9.48 -5.72
CA ARG A 254 18.38 -8.94 -7.06
C ARG A 254 17.49 -7.70 -7.04
N LEU A 255 16.59 -7.60 -6.06
CA LEU A 255 15.74 -6.43 -5.87
C LEU A 255 16.59 -5.23 -5.46
N ALA A 256 17.55 -5.41 -4.54
CA ALA A 256 18.51 -4.39 -4.14
C ALA A 256 19.42 -3.96 -5.32
N ASP A 257 19.94 -4.90 -6.10
CA ASP A 257 20.77 -4.60 -7.29
C ASP A 257 19.99 -3.83 -8.38
N ARG A 258 18.66 -3.95 -8.41
CA ARG A 258 17.79 -3.25 -9.37
C ARG A 258 17.34 -1.87 -8.88
N MET A 259 17.31 -1.66 -7.56
CA MET A 259 16.90 -0.39 -6.95
C MET A 259 18.09 0.50 -6.56
N GLY A 260 19.29 -0.08 -6.37
CA GLY A 260 20.54 0.64 -6.16
C GLY A 260 21.27 0.90 -7.47
N GLY A 261 21.71 2.14 -7.69
CA GLY A 261 22.64 2.47 -8.79
C GLY A 261 23.94 1.68 -8.69
N GLU A 262 24.66 1.64 -9.82
CA GLU A 262 25.89 0.89 -10.11
C GLU A 262 26.72 0.44 -8.88
N PRO A 263 27.07 -0.85 -8.76
CA PRO A 263 27.72 -1.39 -7.56
C PRO A 263 29.05 -0.69 -7.29
N ASP A 264 29.13 0.09 -6.21
CA ASP A 264 30.37 0.63 -5.70
C ASP A 264 31.27 -0.53 -5.22
N PRO A 265 32.43 -0.78 -5.84
CA PRO A 265 33.32 -1.86 -5.46
C PRO A 265 33.96 -1.68 -4.07
N GLN A 266 33.76 -0.53 -3.41
CA GLN A 266 34.23 -0.27 -2.05
C GLN A 266 33.12 -0.23 -0.99
N ALA A 267 31.85 -0.37 -1.37
CA ALA A 267 30.75 -0.45 -0.40
C ALA A 267 30.66 -1.87 0.17
N THR A 268 31.26 -2.09 1.35
CA THR A 268 31.00 -3.30 2.15
C THR A 268 29.53 -3.30 2.57
N ARG A 269 28.71 -4.14 1.93
CA ARG A 269 27.29 -4.31 2.30
C ARG A 269 27.21 -4.64 3.81
N PRO A 270 26.37 -3.96 4.60
CA PRO A 270 26.06 -4.45 5.95
C PRO A 270 25.40 -5.82 5.80
N SER A 271 25.99 -6.87 6.38
CA SER A 271 25.41 -8.20 6.39
C SER A 271 24.15 -8.22 7.23
N LEU A 272 23.16 -9.00 6.84
CA LEU A 272 21.93 -9.17 7.65
C LEU A 272 22.27 -9.80 9.00
N ARG A 273 23.37 -10.55 9.07
CA ARG A 273 23.96 -11.09 10.30
C ARG A 273 24.31 -10.02 11.34
N ALA A 274 24.68 -8.80 10.94
CA ALA A 274 25.01 -7.72 11.87
C ALA A 274 23.80 -7.23 12.69
N LEU A 275 22.56 -7.52 12.27
CA LEU A 275 21.35 -7.22 13.03
C LEU A 275 21.08 -8.24 14.15
N PHE A 276 21.68 -9.43 14.06
CA PHE A 276 21.57 -10.53 15.03
C PHE A 276 22.78 -10.62 15.96
N GLU A 277 23.93 -10.10 15.55
CA GLU A 277 25.07 -9.90 16.44
C GLU A 277 24.86 -8.64 17.29
N THR A 278 24.55 -8.80 18.58
CA THR A 278 24.77 -7.71 19.55
C THR A 278 26.22 -7.24 19.42
N PRO A 279 26.52 -5.93 19.32
CA PRO A 279 27.88 -5.44 19.38
C PRO A 279 28.44 -5.84 20.74
N GLN A 280 29.20 -6.93 20.77
CA GLN A 280 30.07 -7.20 21.89
C GLN A 280 31.11 -6.10 21.81
N ALA A 281 30.94 -5.06 22.63
CA ALA A 281 31.90 -3.98 22.73
C ALA A 281 33.27 -4.60 22.91
N THR A 282 34.06 -4.58 21.84
CA THR A 282 35.45 -5.02 21.86
C THR A 282 36.17 -4.00 22.74
N LEU A 283 36.27 -4.31 24.03
CA LEU A 283 37.12 -3.60 24.95
C LEU A 283 38.51 -3.51 24.28
N PRO A 284 39.04 -2.30 24.03
CA PRO A 284 40.36 -2.18 23.47
C PRO A 284 41.36 -2.83 24.43
N ALA A 285 42.27 -3.61 23.84
CA ALA A 285 43.30 -4.38 24.51
C ALA A 285 43.98 -3.56 25.63
N ALA A 286 43.69 -3.94 26.88
CA ALA A 286 44.44 -3.48 28.03
C ALA A 286 45.77 -4.23 28.09
N VAL A 287 46.80 -3.51 27.67
CA VAL A 287 48.21 -3.55 28.09
C VAL A 287 48.61 -4.76 28.94
N GLU A 288 49.48 -5.57 28.34
CA GLU A 288 50.31 -6.57 28.96
C GLU A 288 51.14 -5.94 30.11
N ALA A 289 50.84 -6.34 31.35
CA ALA A 289 51.77 -6.28 32.46
C ALA A 289 51.69 -7.58 33.26
N ARG A 290 52.82 -8.29 33.27
CA ARG A 290 53.12 -9.56 33.96
C ARG A 290 53.25 -9.37 35.48
N PRO A 291 53.45 -10.44 36.29
CA PRO A 291 52.67 -10.72 37.50
C PRO A 291 53.48 -10.50 38.79
N ASP A 292 52.82 -10.49 39.95
CA ASP A 292 53.11 -11.45 41.04
C ASP A 292 52.14 -11.29 42.23
N PRO A 293 52.00 -12.34 43.07
CA PRO A 293 50.83 -12.61 43.90
C PRO A 293 51.03 -12.17 45.35
N THR A 294 49.94 -11.99 46.09
CA THR A 294 49.91 -12.25 47.54
C THR A 294 48.46 -12.51 47.97
N GLU A 295 48.16 -13.79 48.18
CA GLU A 295 47.51 -14.36 49.37
C GLU A 295 46.52 -13.48 50.17
N THR A 296 45.29 -13.97 50.36
CA THR A 296 44.79 -14.46 51.67
C THR A 296 43.27 -14.35 51.86
N ALA A 297 42.72 -15.50 52.29
CA ALA A 297 41.53 -15.73 53.10
C ALA A 297 40.10 -15.58 52.51
N ILE A 298 39.54 -16.78 52.32
CA ILE A 298 38.15 -17.20 52.45
C ILE A 298 37.46 -16.57 53.67
N ALA A 299 36.24 -16.05 53.48
CA ALA A 299 35.25 -15.90 54.53
C ALA A 299 33.88 -16.39 54.03
N THR A 300 33.45 -17.51 54.61
CA THR A 300 32.10 -18.06 54.56
C THR A 300 31.22 -17.25 55.52
N GLU A 301 30.11 -16.68 55.04
CA GLU A 301 29.01 -16.25 55.92
C GLU A 301 27.64 -16.73 55.41
N THR A 302 27.22 -17.83 56.01
CA THR A 302 25.89 -18.14 56.60
C THR A 302 24.68 -17.31 56.14
N PRO A 303 23.63 -17.94 55.56
CA PRO A 303 22.34 -17.28 55.34
C PRO A 303 21.58 -17.13 56.67
N THR A 304 21.28 -15.87 57.03
CA THR A 304 20.45 -15.51 58.19
C THR A 304 18.96 -15.73 57.86
N ALA A 305 18.31 -16.57 58.65
CA ALA A 305 16.87 -16.84 58.59
C ALA A 305 16.05 -15.64 59.09
N LEU A 306 15.03 -15.25 58.31
CA LEU A 306 14.04 -14.24 58.67
C LEU A 306 13.05 -14.78 59.72
N PRO A 307 12.64 -13.99 60.72
CA PRO A 307 11.71 -14.44 61.76
C PRO A 307 10.27 -14.60 61.24
N SER A 308 9.66 -15.68 61.71
CA SER A 308 8.26 -16.09 61.52
C SER A 308 7.29 -15.11 62.21
N ALA A 309 6.33 -14.58 61.46
CA ALA A 309 5.25 -13.77 62.00
C ALA A 309 4.22 -14.66 62.72
N THR A 310 4.05 -14.42 64.02
CA THR A 310 3.04 -15.08 64.87
C THR A 310 1.63 -14.65 64.46
N PRO A 311 0.70 -15.58 64.14
CA PRO A 311 -0.70 -15.23 63.96
C PRO A 311 -1.39 -15.02 65.31
N THR A 312 -1.92 -13.81 65.53
CA THR A 312 -2.77 -13.46 66.68
C THR A 312 -4.11 -14.20 66.60
N ALA A 313 -4.47 -14.91 67.67
CA ALA A 313 -5.76 -15.56 67.81
C ALA A 313 -6.91 -14.53 67.90
N MET A 314 -7.87 -14.62 66.98
CA MET A 314 -9.12 -13.85 67.01
C MET A 314 -10.17 -14.62 67.84
N PRO A 315 -11.00 -13.97 68.68
CA PRO A 315 -11.98 -14.67 69.50
C PRO A 315 -13.10 -15.29 68.65
N THR A 316 -13.34 -16.57 68.88
CA THR A 316 -14.43 -17.38 68.32
C THR A 316 -15.79 -16.77 68.65
N ARG A 317 -16.56 -16.36 67.63
CA ARG A 317 -18.00 -16.11 67.76
C ARG A 317 -18.76 -17.43 67.57
N THR A 318 -19.54 -17.79 68.58
CA THR A 318 -20.48 -18.92 68.55
C THR A 318 -21.52 -18.73 67.44
N PRO A 319 -21.73 -19.70 66.53
CA PRO A 319 -22.81 -19.61 65.55
C PRO A 319 -24.17 -19.83 66.21
N LEU A 320 -25.14 -18.98 65.83
CA LEU A 320 -26.55 -19.12 66.16
C LEU A 320 -27.19 -20.19 65.23
N PRO A 321 -28.10 -21.06 65.70
CA PRO A 321 -28.70 -22.08 64.84
C PRO A 321 -29.53 -21.45 63.71
N THR A 322 -29.11 -21.70 62.47
CA THR A 322 -29.79 -21.33 61.23
C THR A 322 -31.07 -22.15 61.08
N ARG A 323 -32.21 -21.47 60.84
CA ARG A 323 -33.47 -22.13 60.47
C ARG A 323 -33.36 -22.72 59.06
N GLU A 324 -33.76 -23.98 58.94
CA GLU A 324 -33.80 -24.76 57.71
C GLU A 324 -34.79 -24.15 56.69
N PRO A 325 -34.38 -23.79 55.46
CA PRO A 325 -35.29 -23.21 54.47
C PRO A 325 -36.18 -24.30 53.85
N THR A 326 -37.49 -24.14 53.98
CA THR A 326 -38.49 -24.96 53.28
C THR A 326 -38.52 -24.59 51.79
N ALA A 327 -38.16 -25.54 50.91
CA ALA A 327 -38.16 -25.35 49.46
C ALA A 327 -39.60 -25.19 48.92
N THR A 328 -39.97 -23.96 48.57
CA THR A 328 -41.20 -23.70 47.80
C THR A 328 -40.83 -23.72 46.32
N ARG A 329 -41.27 -24.75 45.57
CA ARG A 329 -41.03 -24.85 44.12
C ARG A 329 -41.98 -23.91 43.38
N PHE A 330 -41.43 -22.86 42.77
CA PHE A 330 -42.14 -22.07 41.76
C PHE A 330 -41.88 -22.67 40.37
N ALA A 331 -42.93 -23.00 39.63
CA ALA A 331 -42.83 -23.43 38.24
C ALA A 331 -42.99 -22.19 37.33
N PHE A 332 -41.92 -21.82 36.61
CA PHE A 332 -41.96 -20.78 35.59
C PHE A 332 -42.20 -21.43 34.22
N ALA A 333 -43.27 -21.04 33.54
CA ALA A 333 -43.48 -21.40 32.14
C ALA A 333 -42.57 -20.54 31.25
N THR A 334 -41.40 -21.07 30.92
CA THR A 334 -40.46 -20.42 29.99
C THR A 334 -41.04 -20.53 28.57
N ARG A 335 -41.49 -19.41 27.99
CA ARG A 335 -41.69 -19.36 26.53
C ARG A 335 -40.31 -19.41 25.89
N THR A 336 -39.99 -20.52 25.23
CA THR A 336 -38.80 -20.62 24.39
C THR A 336 -38.91 -19.55 23.30
N PRO A 337 -37.95 -18.61 23.19
CA PRO A 337 -37.99 -17.61 22.13
C PRO A 337 -37.86 -18.32 20.78
N THR A 338 -38.82 -18.10 19.89
CA THR A 338 -38.70 -18.49 18.48
C THR A 338 -37.62 -17.61 17.85
N ILE A 339 -36.52 -18.21 17.41
CA ILE A 339 -35.45 -17.49 16.72
C ILE A 339 -36.02 -16.93 15.42
N THR A 340 -36.14 -15.61 15.34
CA THR A 340 -36.46 -14.93 14.08
C THR A 340 -35.17 -14.88 13.25
N PRO A 341 -35.14 -15.40 12.00
CA PRO A 341 -33.94 -15.36 11.19
C PRO A 341 -33.50 -13.91 10.96
N THR A 342 -32.27 -13.60 11.33
CA THR A 342 -31.65 -12.30 11.05
C THR A 342 -31.59 -12.12 9.52
N PRO A 343 -32.08 -11.00 8.95
CA PRO A 343 -31.92 -10.74 7.53
C PRO A 343 -30.44 -10.71 7.18
N VAL A 344 -30.03 -11.56 6.24
CA VAL A 344 -28.66 -11.61 5.71
C VAL A 344 -28.39 -10.24 5.10
N ARG A 345 -27.39 -9.53 5.63
CA ARG A 345 -26.93 -8.29 4.99
C ARG A 345 -26.10 -8.69 3.79
N PRO A 346 -26.54 -8.40 2.54
CA PRO A 346 -25.73 -8.69 1.38
C PRO A 346 -24.42 -7.90 1.48
N CYS A 347 -23.33 -8.54 1.09
CA CYS A 347 -22.02 -7.91 1.05
C CYS A 347 -21.67 -7.53 -0.38
N LEU A 348 -21.08 -6.35 -0.60
CA LEU A 348 -20.63 -5.97 -1.93
C LEU A 348 -19.21 -6.48 -2.19
N ALA A 349 -19.01 -7.07 -3.37
CA ALA A 349 -17.71 -7.43 -3.91
C ALA A 349 -17.52 -6.84 -5.30
N SER A 350 -16.28 -6.61 -5.71
CA SER A 350 -15.92 -6.10 -7.03
C SER A 350 -15.31 -7.23 -7.87
N VAL A 351 -15.83 -7.42 -9.07
CA VAL A 351 -15.31 -8.43 -9.99
C VAL A 351 -14.09 -7.87 -10.75
N GLU A 352 -12.97 -8.61 -10.77
CA GLU A 352 -11.72 -8.15 -11.41
C GLU A 352 -11.59 -8.59 -12.88
N TYR A 353 -12.41 -9.55 -13.33
CA TYR A 353 -12.38 -10.14 -14.68
C TYR A 353 -13.80 -10.39 -15.21
N ASN A 354 -13.96 -10.83 -16.46
CA ASN A 354 -15.26 -11.35 -16.89
C ASN A 354 -15.54 -12.68 -16.19
N LEU A 355 -16.51 -12.70 -15.28
CA LEU A 355 -16.72 -13.80 -14.35
C LEU A 355 -18.02 -14.54 -14.64
N ARG A 356 -17.97 -15.87 -14.65
CA ARG A 356 -19.15 -16.71 -14.92
C ARG A 356 -19.93 -16.91 -13.63
N LEU A 357 -21.23 -16.58 -13.64
CA LEU A 357 -22.17 -16.99 -12.62
C LEU A 357 -22.64 -18.41 -12.93
N ARG A 358 -22.45 -19.31 -11.97
CA ARG A 358 -22.61 -20.76 -12.19
C ARG A 358 -23.74 -21.35 -11.38
N ALA A 359 -24.30 -22.46 -11.86
CA ALA A 359 -25.37 -23.18 -11.16
C ALA A 359 -24.87 -23.89 -9.88
N ALA A 360 -23.59 -24.27 -9.82
CA ALA A 360 -22.96 -24.93 -8.68
C ALA A 360 -21.55 -24.37 -8.44
N PRO A 361 -20.97 -24.53 -7.23
CA PRO A 361 -19.63 -24.08 -6.90
C PRO A 361 -18.58 -25.06 -7.46
N ASP A 362 -18.58 -25.21 -8.78
CA ASP A 362 -17.70 -26.11 -9.53
C ASP A 362 -17.38 -25.54 -10.92
N TYR A 363 -16.17 -25.80 -11.42
CA TYR A 363 -15.69 -25.28 -12.71
C TYR A 363 -16.38 -25.93 -13.92
N ASP A 364 -16.90 -27.14 -13.77
CA ASP A 364 -17.58 -27.87 -14.84
C ASP A 364 -19.10 -27.67 -14.84
N SER A 365 -19.63 -26.93 -13.85
CA SER A 365 -21.04 -26.61 -13.76
C SER A 365 -21.52 -25.63 -14.85
N GLU A 366 -22.82 -25.69 -15.14
CA GLU A 366 -23.47 -24.82 -16.11
C GLU A 366 -23.26 -23.33 -15.79
N THR A 367 -22.97 -22.54 -16.83
CA THR A 367 -22.87 -21.09 -16.75
C THR A 367 -24.24 -20.46 -16.99
N LEU A 368 -24.78 -19.81 -15.96
CA LEU A 368 -26.06 -19.10 -16.04
C LEU A 368 -25.91 -17.79 -16.81
N LEU A 369 -24.86 -17.02 -16.49
CA LEU A 369 -24.52 -15.75 -17.17
C LEU A 369 -23.05 -15.39 -16.98
N VAL A 370 -22.62 -14.32 -17.65
CA VAL A 370 -21.28 -13.74 -17.50
C VAL A 370 -21.40 -12.31 -16.99
N ILE A 371 -20.80 -12.04 -15.84
CA ILE A 371 -20.72 -10.73 -15.19
C ILE A 371 -19.51 -9.97 -15.76
N PRO A 372 -19.69 -8.75 -16.28
CA PRO A 372 -18.59 -7.95 -16.82
C PRO A 372 -17.55 -7.56 -15.75
N PHE A 373 -16.30 -7.38 -16.17
CA PHE A 373 -15.25 -6.85 -15.30
C PHE A 373 -15.64 -5.49 -14.68
N GLY A 374 -15.18 -5.21 -13.46
CA GLY A 374 -15.42 -3.95 -12.74
C GLY A 374 -16.85 -3.81 -12.19
N THR A 375 -17.67 -4.84 -12.31
CA THR A 375 -19.04 -4.84 -11.79
C THR A 375 -19.06 -5.12 -10.29
N ALA A 376 -19.88 -4.38 -9.55
CA ALA A 376 -20.16 -4.66 -8.15
C ALA A 376 -21.29 -5.71 -8.04
N VAL A 377 -21.07 -6.76 -7.25
CA VAL A 377 -22.01 -7.87 -7.08
C VAL A 377 -22.40 -8.02 -5.61
N GLU A 378 -23.64 -8.40 -5.36
CA GLU A 378 -24.16 -8.68 -4.02
C GLU A 378 -23.92 -10.16 -3.67
N LEU A 379 -23.11 -10.38 -2.65
CA LEU A 379 -22.83 -11.69 -2.08
C LEU A 379 -23.79 -11.98 -0.93
N VAL A 380 -24.41 -13.15 -0.98
CA VAL A 380 -25.42 -13.60 -0.02
C VAL A 380 -24.95 -14.78 0.83
N GLY A 381 -23.84 -15.42 0.45
CA GLY A 381 -23.30 -16.57 1.17
C GLY A 381 -21.90 -16.97 0.72
N ARG A 382 -21.27 -17.84 1.50
CA ARG A 382 -19.97 -18.46 1.23
C ARG A 382 -20.15 -19.93 0.88
N GLY A 383 -19.35 -20.46 -0.02
CA GLY A 383 -19.24 -21.90 -0.21
C GLY A 383 -18.56 -22.54 0.99
N GLY A 384 -18.97 -23.77 1.31
CA GLY A 384 -18.19 -24.63 2.21
C GLY A 384 -16.79 -24.91 1.67
N ALA A 385 -15.95 -25.53 2.48
CA ALA A 385 -14.63 -26.00 2.06
C ALA A 385 -14.78 -26.90 0.82
N SER A 386 -14.23 -26.47 -0.31
CA SER A 386 -14.15 -27.29 -1.52
C SER A 386 -13.00 -28.28 -1.39
N GLU A 387 -13.16 -29.50 -1.90
CA GLU A 387 -12.12 -30.54 -1.91
C GLU A 387 -10.82 -30.08 -2.60
N ASN A 388 -10.91 -29.08 -3.48
CA ASN A 388 -9.79 -28.57 -4.28
C ASN A 388 -9.21 -27.24 -3.75
N GLY A 389 -9.61 -26.79 -2.56
CA GLY A 389 -9.18 -25.49 -2.02
C GLY A 389 -9.77 -24.27 -2.75
N ALA A 390 -10.77 -24.48 -3.62
CA ALA A 390 -11.47 -23.42 -4.32
C ALA A 390 -12.46 -22.70 -3.37
N PHE A 391 -12.41 -21.37 -3.34
CA PHE A 391 -13.28 -20.54 -2.51
C PHE A 391 -14.42 -19.97 -3.34
N TRP A 392 -15.64 -20.41 -3.06
CA TRP A 392 -16.83 -20.00 -3.82
C TRP A 392 -17.70 -19.03 -3.03
N TRP A 393 -18.38 -18.13 -3.74
CA TRP A 393 -19.35 -17.20 -3.15
C TRP A 393 -20.69 -17.35 -3.83
N ARG A 394 -21.77 -17.34 -3.03
CA ARG A 394 -23.14 -17.28 -3.53
C ARG A 394 -23.49 -15.80 -3.76
N ALA A 395 -23.92 -15.47 -4.97
CA ALA A 395 -24.28 -14.11 -5.36
C ALA A 395 -25.66 -14.06 -5.99
N ASP A 396 -26.36 -12.95 -5.79
CA ASP A 396 -27.50 -12.55 -6.61
C ASP A 396 -27.03 -11.47 -7.58
N TYR A 397 -27.22 -11.69 -8.87
CA TYR A 397 -26.89 -10.72 -9.90
C TYR A 397 -28.02 -10.61 -10.91
N GLU A 398 -28.61 -9.41 -11.01
CA GLU A 398 -29.78 -9.12 -11.85
C GLU A 398 -30.98 -10.07 -11.59
N GLY A 399 -31.13 -10.54 -10.33
CA GLY A 399 -32.16 -11.50 -9.94
C GLY A 399 -31.87 -12.95 -10.31
N VAL A 400 -30.64 -13.25 -10.76
CA VAL A 400 -30.15 -14.60 -10.98
C VAL A 400 -29.24 -14.98 -9.82
N ASP A 401 -29.67 -15.97 -9.05
CA ASP A 401 -28.87 -16.60 -7.99
C ASP A 401 -27.86 -17.59 -8.58
N GLY A 402 -26.60 -17.52 -8.12
CA GLY A 402 -25.60 -18.51 -8.52
C GLY A 402 -24.31 -18.44 -7.71
N TRP A 403 -23.31 -19.13 -8.23
CA TRP A 403 -21.99 -19.28 -7.61
C TRP A 403 -20.92 -18.57 -8.44
N LEU A 404 -20.04 -17.86 -7.73
CA LEU A 404 -18.91 -17.12 -8.28
C LEU A 404 -17.61 -17.62 -7.64
N ASP A 405 -16.56 -17.67 -8.43
CA ASP A 405 -15.22 -18.00 -7.96
C ASP A 405 -14.59 -16.79 -7.27
N GLY A 406 -14.25 -16.97 -5.98
CA GLY A 406 -13.65 -15.96 -5.12
C GLY A 406 -12.26 -15.49 -5.58
N GLY A 407 -11.54 -16.32 -6.35
CA GLY A 407 -10.21 -15.96 -6.87
C GLY A 407 -10.21 -14.86 -7.93
N TYR A 408 -11.39 -14.46 -8.43
CA TYR A 408 -11.54 -13.43 -9.47
C TYR A 408 -12.30 -12.19 -8.98
N MET A 409 -12.38 -12.01 -7.65
CA MET A 409 -13.08 -10.88 -7.04
C MET A 409 -12.32 -10.31 -5.84
N ILE A 410 -12.46 -9.00 -5.65
CA ILE A 410 -12.09 -8.33 -4.40
C ILE A 410 -13.30 -8.36 -3.48
N VAL A 411 -13.13 -8.99 -2.34
CA VAL A 411 -14.17 -9.15 -1.31
C VAL A 411 -13.81 -8.29 -0.11
N SER A 412 -14.79 -7.54 0.41
CA SER A 412 -14.58 -6.78 1.65
C SER A 412 -14.59 -7.71 2.87
N ARG A 413 -13.84 -7.37 3.93
CA ARG A 413 -13.88 -8.11 5.22
C ARG A 413 -15.29 -8.22 5.83
N ALA A 414 -16.22 -7.34 5.44
CA ALA A 414 -17.61 -7.45 5.88
C ALA A 414 -18.29 -8.74 5.39
N CYS A 415 -17.78 -9.35 4.32
CA CYS A 415 -18.33 -10.57 3.75
C CYS A 415 -17.95 -11.82 4.56
N ASP A 416 -17.00 -11.73 5.49
CA ASP A 416 -16.64 -12.83 6.41
C ASP A 416 -17.77 -13.18 7.38
N ALA A 417 -18.76 -12.31 7.53
CA ALA A 417 -19.95 -12.55 8.33
C ALA A 417 -21.06 -13.31 7.56
N LEU A 418 -20.90 -13.53 6.25
CA LEU A 418 -21.91 -14.23 5.44
C LEU A 418 -22.04 -15.71 5.83
N PRO A 419 -23.25 -16.29 5.77
CA PRO A 419 -23.45 -17.69 6.12
C PRO A 419 -22.68 -18.61 5.16
N VAL A 420 -22.10 -19.68 5.70
CA VAL A 420 -21.53 -20.76 4.89
C VAL A 420 -22.68 -21.64 4.42
N LEU A 421 -22.83 -21.75 3.11
CA LEU A 421 -23.82 -22.55 2.42
C LEU A 421 -23.15 -23.84 1.94
N SER A 422 -23.79 -24.96 2.23
CA SER A 422 -23.43 -26.23 1.59
C SER A 422 -23.83 -26.17 0.11
N PRO A 423 -23.02 -26.74 -0.79
CA PRO A 423 -23.31 -26.80 -2.22
C PRO A 423 -24.64 -27.50 -2.54
#